data_AF-A0A4U6TRW7-F1
#
_entry.id   AF-A0A4U6TRW7-F1
#
_cell.length_a   1.000
_cell.length_b   1.000
_cell.length_c   1.000
_cell.angle_alpha   90.00
_cell.angle_beta   90.00
_cell.angle_gamma   90.00
#
_symmetry.space_group_name_H-M   'P 1'
#
loop_
_entity.id
_entity.type
_entity.pdbx_description
1 polymer ?
#
loop_
_entity_poly.entity_id
_entity_poly.type
_entity_poly.pdbx_seq_one_letter_code
_entity_poly.pdbx_strand_id
1 'polypeptide(L)'
;MAGESCVPRPLFGGAISTAFPARFQDVSNIREVPDHQEVFVDPARDESLIVELLDLKGEVDDAGSALWFLRDIANEQDAADNLVVEHSGTLELAGLRLGEAPAVAGTSVGQLAVSKGRQGREAQNIVRLYLANIRIKNAATDVLITAYEPLLIK
;
A
#
# COMPACT_ATOMS: atom_id res chain seq x y z
N MET A 1 21.63 -15.85 -1.23
CA MET A 1 20.52 -14.90 -1.44
C MET A 1 21.13 -13.51 -1.48
N ALA A 2 21.43 -12.97 -2.67
CA ALA A 2 21.88 -11.58 -2.74
C ALA A 2 20.67 -10.72 -2.35
N GLY A 3 20.76 -9.98 -1.24
CA GLY A 3 19.72 -9.05 -0.85
C GLY A 3 19.50 -8.06 -1.97
N GLU A 4 18.25 -7.88 -2.40
CA GLU A 4 17.92 -6.86 -3.38
C GLU A 4 18.38 -5.49 -2.85
N SER A 5 19.11 -4.73 -3.67
CA SER A 5 19.59 -3.41 -3.27
C SER A 5 18.43 -2.41 -3.29
N CYS A 6 18.00 -1.96 -2.11
CA CYS A 6 17.09 -0.83 -1.99
C CYS A 6 17.84 0.46 -2.32
N VAL A 7 17.18 1.34 -3.07
CA VAL A 7 17.70 2.67 -3.41
C VAL A 7 16.85 3.75 -2.74
N PRO A 8 17.45 4.80 -2.16
CA PRO A 8 16.70 5.92 -1.62
C PRO A 8 15.93 6.63 -2.73
N ARG A 9 14.66 6.96 -2.47
CA ARG A 9 13.82 7.73 -3.39
C ARG A 9 13.11 8.86 -2.66
N PRO A 10 13.22 10.12 -3.16
CA PRO A 10 12.38 11.20 -2.71
C PRO A 10 10.95 10.99 -3.22
N LEU A 11 9.97 11.33 -2.40
CA LEU A 11 8.54 11.36 -2.74
C LEU A 11 8.01 12.78 -2.50
N PHE A 12 6.97 13.18 -3.23
CA PHE A 12 6.27 14.47 -3.08
C PHE A 12 7.23 15.67 -3.11
N GLY A 13 8.02 15.77 -4.19
CA GLY A 13 9.02 16.83 -4.34
C GLY A 13 10.17 16.78 -3.33
N GLY A 14 10.37 15.65 -2.65
CA GLY A 14 11.42 15.45 -1.65
C GLY A 14 11.03 15.76 -0.21
N ALA A 15 9.74 16.04 0.06
CA ALA A 15 9.23 16.21 1.42
C ALA A 15 9.29 14.91 2.24
N ILE A 16 9.14 13.76 1.55
CA ILE A 16 9.24 12.42 2.15
C ILE A 16 10.39 11.67 1.46
N SER A 17 11.11 10.84 2.22
CA SER A 17 12.12 9.93 1.68
C SER A 17 11.82 8.50 2.10
N THR A 18 11.95 7.57 1.17
CA THR A 18 11.83 6.13 1.41
C THR A 18 12.94 5.37 0.68
N ALA A 19 13.03 4.06 0.87
CA ALA A 19 13.92 3.21 0.10
C ALA A 19 13.23 1.87 -0.22
N PHE A 20 13.26 1.48 -1.48
CA PHE A 20 12.70 0.22 -1.97
C PHE A 20 13.53 -0.29 -3.15
N PRO A 21 13.33 -1.56 -3.58
CA PRO A 21 14.18 -2.17 -4.59
C PRO A 21 14.26 -1.38 -5.90
N ALA A 22 15.46 -1.31 -6.49
CA ALA A 22 15.73 -0.51 -7.68
C ALA A 22 14.88 -0.86 -8.91
N ARG A 23 14.31 -2.07 -8.96
CA ARG A 23 13.47 -2.57 -10.07
C ARG A 23 12.16 -1.80 -10.23
N PHE A 24 11.66 -1.16 -9.17
CA PHE A 24 10.44 -0.37 -9.22
C PHE A 24 10.66 0.90 -10.03
N GLN A 25 9.90 1.07 -11.10
CA GLN A 25 9.96 2.20 -12.02
C GLN A 25 8.82 3.16 -11.72
N ASP A 26 9.11 4.46 -11.78
CA ASP A 26 8.11 5.50 -11.57
C ASP A 26 7.21 5.65 -12.80
N VAL A 27 5.90 5.53 -12.58
CA VAL A 27 4.88 5.55 -13.60
C VAL A 27 4.50 6.97 -14.04
N SER A 28 4.85 8.00 -13.27
CA SER A 28 4.60 9.42 -13.58
C SER A 28 5.19 9.86 -14.94
N ASN A 29 6.24 9.17 -15.40
CA ASN A 29 6.85 9.41 -16.70
C ASN A 29 6.00 8.94 -17.89
N ILE A 30 5.00 8.09 -17.64
CA ILE A 30 4.22 7.39 -18.67
C ILE A 30 2.75 7.83 -18.64
N ARG A 31 2.20 8.13 -17.46
CA ARG A 31 0.84 8.64 -17.28
C ARG A 31 0.80 9.67 -16.16
N GLU A 32 -0.19 10.54 -16.21
CA GLU A 32 -0.49 11.46 -15.12
C GLU A 32 -0.87 10.66 -13.86
N VAL A 33 -0.23 11.00 -12.74
CA VAL A 33 -0.51 10.48 -11.40
C VAL A 33 -0.95 11.68 -10.56
N PRO A 34 -2.05 11.58 -9.78
CA PRO A 34 -2.48 12.67 -8.93
C PRO A 34 -1.38 13.15 -7.98
N ASP A 35 -1.30 14.45 -7.69
CA ASP A 35 -0.22 15.03 -6.87
C ASP A 35 -0.09 14.46 -5.45
N HIS A 36 -1.16 13.84 -4.93
CA HIS A 36 -1.19 13.18 -3.62
C HIS A 36 -0.84 11.68 -3.70
N GLN A 37 -0.47 11.17 -4.88
CA GLN A 37 -0.09 9.79 -5.13
C GLN A 37 1.29 9.69 -5.79
N GLU A 38 2.03 8.65 -5.43
CA GLU A 38 3.30 8.27 -6.02
C GLU A 38 3.21 6.78 -6.39
N VAL A 39 3.34 6.45 -7.67
CA VAL A 39 3.06 5.11 -8.18
C VAL A 39 4.30 4.51 -8.84
N PHE A 40 4.71 3.36 -8.34
CA PHE A 40 5.83 2.60 -8.85
C PHE A 40 5.42 1.19 -9.25
N VAL A 41 6.04 0.64 -10.29
CA VAL A 41 5.74 -0.71 -10.79
C VAL A 41 7.01 -1.48 -11.11
N ASP A 42 6.98 -2.80 -10.94
CA ASP A 42 7.98 -3.72 -11.50
C ASP A 42 7.35 -4.48 -12.68
N PRO A 43 7.61 -4.06 -13.94
CA PRO A 43 7.04 -4.72 -15.11
C PRO A 43 7.50 -6.18 -15.28
N ALA A 44 8.57 -6.61 -14.62
CA ALA A 44 9.06 -7.99 -14.74
C ALA A 44 8.28 -8.97 -13.86
N ARG A 45 7.65 -8.48 -12.79
CA ARG A 45 6.90 -9.28 -11.80
C ARG A 45 5.42 -8.89 -11.68
N ASP A 46 4.98 -7.91 -12.46
CA ASP A 46 3.65 -7.29 -12.36
C ASP A 46 3.33 -6.77 -10.94
N GLU A 47 4.36 -6.44 -10.15
CA GLU A 47 4.21 -5.87 -8.82
C GLU A 47 4.00 -4.35 -8.92
N SER A 48 3.28 -3.79 -7.95
CA SER A 48 3.15 -2.33 -7.83
C SER A 48 3.30 -1.89 -6.39
N LEU A 49 3.78 -0.67 -6.21
CA LEU A 49 3.95 0.02 -4.94
C LEU A 49 3.36 1.42 -5.10
N ILE A 50 2.39 1.75 -4.27
CA ILE A 50 1.69 3.04 -4.29
C ILE A 50 1.84 3.67 -2.91
N VAL A 51 2.19 4.96 -2.90
CA VAL A 51 2.17 5.78 -1.69
C VAL A 51 1.18 6.91 -1.92
N GLU A 52 0.23 7.05 -1.01
CA GLU A 52 -0.87 8.00 -1.13
C GLU A 52 -1.03 8.81 0.17
N LEU A 53 -1.29 10.11 0.01
CA LEU A 53 -1.61 11.02 1.10
C LEU A 53 -3.13 11.21 1.16
N LEU A 54 -3.73 10.77 2.26
CA LEU A 54 -5.16 10.85 2.52
C LEU A 54 -5.44 11.76 3.72
N ASP A 55 -6.65 12.30 3.80
CA ASP A 55 -7.13 12.95 5.02
C ASP A 55 -7.21 11.93 6.16
N LEU A 56 -6.83 12.36 7.36
CA LEU A 56 -6.86 11.50 8.55
C LEU A 56 -8.28 10.98 8.81
N LYS A 57 -8.45 9.67 8.79
CA LYS A 57 -9.73 9.02 9.07
C LYS A 57 -10.02 9.02 10.59
N GLY A 58 -10.70 10.06 11.08
CA GLY A 58 -10.98 10.25 12.51
C GLY A 58 -11.91 9.20 13.15
N GLU A 59 -12.66 8.44 12.36
CA GLU A 59 -13.61 7.43 12.83
C GLU A 59 -12.99 6.04 13.09
N VAL A 60 -11.73 5.85 12.73
CA VAL A 60 -11.01 4.58 12.87
C VAL A 60 -9.87 4.77 13.86
N ASP A 61 -9.67 3.80 14.75
CA ASP A 61 -8.55 3.80 15.68
C ASP A 61 -7.22 3.48 14.97
N ASP A 62 -6.11 3.76 15.63
CA ASP A 62 -4.79 3.56 15.02
C ASP A 62 -4.56 2.08 14.67
N ALA A 63 -5.01 1.17 15.53
CA ALA A 63 -4.81 -0.27 15.38
C ALA A 63 -5.66 -0.91 14.28
N GLY A 64 -6.87 -0.42 14.06
CA GLY A 64 -7.79 -0.90 13.03
C GLY A 64 -7.64 -0.18 11.69
N SER A 65 -6.89 0.92 11.62
CA SER A 65 -6.78 1.75 10.40
C SER A 65 -6.35 0.96 9.16
N ALA A 66 -5.30 0.14 9.27
CA ALA A 66 -4.81 -0.65 8.15
C ALA A 66 -5.82 -1.71 7.68
N LEU A 67 -6.51 -2.38 8.60
CA LEU A 67 -7.53 -3.37 8.25
C LEU A 67 -8.76 -2.70 7.61
N TRP A 68 -9.11 -1.50 8.06
CA TRP A 68 -10.16 -0.70 7.45
C TRP A 68 -9.84 -0.38 5.99
N PHE A 69 -8.65 0.20 5.73
CA PHE A 69 -8.23 0.50 4.35
C PHE A 69 -8.10 -0.76 3.49
N LEU A 70 -7.64 -1.89 4.05
CA LEU A 70 -7.58 -3.15 3.32
C LEU A 70 -8.96 -3.60 2.84
N ARG A 71 -9.98 -3.49 3.69
CA ARG A 71 -11.37 -3.80 3.36
C ARG A 71 -11.96 -2.81 2.36
N ASP A 72 -11.63 -1.53 2.51
CA ASP A 72 -12.07 -0.48 1.60
C ASP A 72 -11.58 -0.74 0.18
N ILE A 73 -10.28 -1.00 0.01
CA ILE A 73 -9.70 -1.40 -1.28
C ILE A 73 -10.36 -2.68 -1.81
N ALA A 74 -10.60 -3.68 -0.96
CA ALA A 74 -11.27 -4.90 -1.38
C ALA A 74 -12.69 -4.65 -1.92
N ASN A 75 -13.44 -3.73 -1.28
CA ASN A 75 -14.77 -3.33 -1.73
C ASN A 75 -14.72 -2.62 -3.08
N GLU A 76 -13.79 -1.67 -3.26
CA GLU A 76 -13.62 -0.93 -4.53
C GLU A 76 -13.22 -1.84 -5.70
N GLN A 77 -12.52 -2.94 -5.41
CA GLN A 77 -12.12 -3.95 -6.39
C GLN A 77 -13.18 -5.04 -6.60
N ASP A 78 -14.39 -4.90 -6.05
CA ASP A 78 -15.47 -5.91 -6.08
C ASP A 78 -14.98 -7.30 -5.61
N ALA A 79 -14.05 -7.30 -4.64
CA ALA A 79 -13.34 -8.46 -4.15
C ALA A 79 -13.56 -8.70 -2.64
N ALA A 80 -14.48 -7.95 -2.01
CA ALA A 80 -14.77 -8.01 -0.58
C ALA A 80 -15.13 -9.43 -0.10
N ASP A 81 -15.98 -10.13 -0.86
CA ASP A 81 -16.40 -11.50 -0.54
C ASP A 81 -15.25 -12.52 -0.64
N ASN A 82 -14.16 -12.16 -1.33
CA ASN A 82 -12.99 -13.02 -1.53
C ASN A 82 -11.74 -12.50 -0.80
N LEU A 83 -11.89 -11.50 0.09
CA LEU A 83 -10.78 -11.01 0.89
C LEU A 83 -10.44 -12.01 2.00
N VAL A 84 -9.22 -12.52 1.96
CA VAL A 84 -8.63 -13.31 3.07
C VAL A 84 -7.60 -12.45 3.77
N VAL A 85 -7.84 -12.09 5.03
CA VAL A 85 -6.87 -11.32 5.83
C VAL A 85 -5.85 -12.29 6.41
N GLU A 86 -4.61 -12.23 5.92
CA GLU A 86 -3.48 -13.04 6.40
C GLU A 86 -2.87 -12.45 7.68
N HIS A 87 -2.82 -11.12 7.76
CA HIS A 87 -2.25 -10.40 8.90
C HIS A 87 -2.94 -9.07 9.13
N SER A 88 -3.05 -8.66 10.40
CA SER A 88 -3.44 -7.32 10.82
C SER A 88 -2.77 -7.00 12.14
N GLY A 89 -2.21 -5.81 12.28
CA GLY A 89 -1.50 -5.41 13.49
C GLY A 89 -1.01 -3.98 13.47
N THR A 90 -0.20 -3.64 14.45
CA THR A 90 0.52 -2.37 14.54
C THR A 90 2.01 -2.62 14.66
N LEU A 91 2.80 -1.68 14.14
CA LEU A 91 4.24 -1.70 14.19
C LEU A 91 4.73 -0.34 14.68
N GLU A 92 5.53 -0.34 15.74
CA GLU A 92 6.26 0.85 16.15
C GLU A 92 7.41 1.13 15.18
N LEU A 93 7.42 2.32 14.59
CA LEU A 93 8.46 2.77 13.68
C LEU A 93 9.56 3.47 14.50
N ALA A 94 10.43 2.69 15.13
CA ALA A 94 11.50 3.20 16.00
C ALA A 94 12.42 4.26 15.34
N GLY A 95 12.51 4.26 14.00
CA GLY A 95 13.28 5.23 13.21
C GLY A 95 12.50 6.48 12.76
N LEU A 96 11.17 6.50 12.92
CA LEU A 96 10.31 7.62 12.54
C LEU A 96 9.69 8.23 13.79
N ARG A 97 10.03 9.48 14.09
CA ARG A 97 9.46 10.21 15.23
C ARG A 97 8.47 11.25 14.73
N LEU A 98 7.26 11.21 15.27
CA LEU A 98 6.26 12.24 15.04
C LEU A 98 6.06 13.02 16.34
N GLY A 99 6.81 14.11 16.50
CA GLY A 99 6.90 14.82 17.78
C GLY A 99 7.77 14.05 18.78
N GLU A 100 7.28 13.89 20.01
CA GLU A 100 8.04 13.26 21.11
C GLU A 100 7.88 11.74 21.19
N ALA A 101 6.92 11.16 20.45
CA ALA A 101 6.64 9.73 20.45
C ALA A 101 7.13 9.05 19.14
N PRO A 102 7.51 7.76 19.19
CA PRO A 102 7.67 6.94 17.99
C PRO A 102 6.37 6.92 17.18
N ALA A 103 6.47 7.00 15.86
CA ALA A 103 5.31 6.83 15.00
C ALA A 103 4.85 5.36 15.05
N VAL A 104 3.54 5.14 15.09
CA VAL A 104 2.95 3.79 15.00
C VAL A 104 2.30 3.67 13.64
N ALA A 105 2.65 2.60 12.91
CA ALA A 105 2.00 2.23 11.67
C ALA A 105 0.99 1.11 11.92
N GLY A 106 -0.21 1.23 11.37
CA GLY A 106 -1.07 0.07 11.18
C GLY A 106 -0.53 -0.75 10.00
N THR A 107 -0.52 -2.07 10.10
CA THR A 107 -0.13 -2.96 9.00
C THR A 107 -1.19 -4.03 8.78
N SER A 108 -1.44 -4.38 7.53
CA SER A 108 -2.34 -5.47 7.16
C SER A 108 -1.87 -6.14 5.89
N VAL A 109 -2.12 -7.44 5.78
CA VAL A 109 -1.85 -8.23 4.58
C VAL A 109 -3.12 -8.99 4.24
N GLY A 110 -3.57 -8.84 3.01
CA GLY A 110 -4.75 -9.53 2.50
C GLY A 110 -4.49 -10.17 1.15
N GLN A 111 -5.17 -11.27 0.89
CA GLN A 111 -5.25 -11.87 -0.45
C GLN A 111 -6.61 -11.53 -1.06
N LEU A 112 -6.60 -11.02 -2.28
CA LEU A 112 -7.78 -10.64 -3.06
C LEU A 112 -7.86 -11.55 -4.28
N ALA A 113 -9.03 -12.14 -4.52
CA ALA A 113 -9.35 -12.77 -5.80
C ALA A 113 -10.17 -11.78 -6.64
N VAL A 114 -9.51 -11.13 -7.60
CA VAL A 114 -10.11 -10.09 -8.45
C VAL A 114 -10.45 -10.66 -9.81
N SER A 115 -11.71 -10.55 -10.23
CA SER A 115 -12.14 -10.86 -11.60
C SER A 115 -12.22 -9.58 -12.43
N LYS A 116 -11.60 -9.55 -13.60
CA LYS A 116 -11.82 -8.45 -14.56
C LYS A 116 -13.19 -8.64 -15.24
N GLY A 117 -14.18 -7.86 -14.85
CA GLY A 117 -15.53 -7.87 -15.45
C GLY A 117 -16.36 -9.09 -15.08
N ARG A 118 -17.32 -9.49 -15.95
CA ARG A 118 -18.22 -10.65 -15.74
C ARG A 118 -17.60 -12.02 -16.07
N GLN A 119 -16.27 -12.13 -16.03
CA GLN A 119 -15.63 -13.43 -16.23
C GLN A 119 -15.78 -14.22 -14.91
N GLY A 120 -16.34 -15.43 -15.00
CA GLY A 120 -16.65 -16.25 -13.83
C GLY A 120 -15.41 -16.60 -12.99
N ARG A 121 -15.62 -17.32 -11.87
CA ARG A 121 -14.57 -17.71 -10.89
C ARG A 121 -13.29 -18.30 -11.50
N GLU A 122 -13.34 -18.87 -12.70
CA GLU A 122 -12.20 -19.48 -13.36
C GLU A 122 -11.14 -18.49 -13.87
N ALA A 123 -11.46 -17.21 -14.04
CA ALA A 123 -10.58 -16.15 -14.53
C ALA A 123 -10.12 -15.15 -13.43
N GLN A 124 -10.22 -15.55 -12.15
CA GLN A 124 -9.82 -14.70 -11.04
C GLN A 124 -8.29 -14.63 -10.95
N ASN A 125 -7.77 -13.40 -10.91
CA ASN A 125 -6.40 -13.13 -10.54
C ASN A 125 -6.31 -13.10 -9.02
N ILE A 126 -5.32 -13.79 -8.47
CA ILE A 126 -5.03 -13.79 -7.05
C ILE A 126 -3.89 -12.81 -6.81
N VAL A 127 -4.15 -11.78 -6.02
CA VAL A 127 -3.17 -10.75 -5.68
C VAL A 127 -3.08 -10.65 -4.18
N ARG A 128 -1.86 -10.64 -3.66
CA ARG A 128 -1.60 -10.28 -2.27
C ARG A 128 -1.38 -8.78 -2.18
N LEU A 129 -2.07 -8.15 -1.25
CA LEU A 129 -2.00 -6.74 -0.94
C LEU A 129 -1.35 -6.58 0.43
N TYR A 130 -0.18 -5.97 0.43
CA TYR A 130 0.49 -5.50 1.63
C TYR A 130 0.11 -4.04 1.86
N LEU A 131 -0.31 -3.70 3.06
CA LEU A 131 -0.78 -2.38 3.40
C LEU A 131 -0.12 -1.92 4.70
N ALA A 132 0.42 -0.70 4.69
CA ALA A 132 0.83 0.01 5.87
C ALA A 132 0.17 1.40 5.87
N ASN A 133 -0.35 1.82 7.01
CA ASN A 133 -0.88 3.16 7.21
C ASN A 133 -0.11 3.88 8.32
N ILE A 134 0.49 5.02 8.01
CA ILE A 134 1.21 5.87 8.97
C ILE A 134 0.38 7.12 9.22
N ARG A 135 -0.09 7.29 10.46
CA ARG A 135 -1.02 8.38 10.81
C ARG A 135 -0.26 9.59 11.32
N ILE A 136 -0.26 10.68 10.55
CA ILE A 136 0.37 11.96 10.88
C ILE A 136 -0.68 12.89 11.48
N LYS A 137 -1.02 12.66 12.76
CA LYS A 137 -2.10 13.40 13.46
C LYS A 137 -1.91 14.92 13.46
N ASN A 138 -0.67 15.39 13.58
CA ASN A 138 -0.36 16.82 13.60
C ASN A 138 -0.66 17.54 12.27
N ALA A 139 -0.65 16.79 11.16
CA ALA A 139 -0.97 17.29 9.82
C ALA A 139 -2.37 16.87 9.34
N ALA A 140 -3.13 16.15 10.18
CA ALA A 140 -4.39 15.51 9.81
C ALA A 140 -4.29 14.66 8.52
N THR A 141 -3.21 13.89 8.38
CA THR A 141 -2.93 13.07 7.19
C THR A 141 -2.73 11.60 7.56
N ASP A 142 -3.31 10.68 6.77
CA ASP A 142 -2.96 9.26 6.72
C ASP A 142 -2.04 9.03 5.51
N VAL A 143 -0.84 8.50 5.72
CA VAL A 143 0.08 8.09 4.65
C VAL A 143 -0.12 6.61 4.40
N LEU A 144 -0.84 6.30 3.33
CA LEU A 144 -1.19 4.94 2.94
C LEU A 144 -0.13 4.39 1.98
N ILE A 145 0.45 3.25 2.32
CA ILE A 145 1.44 2.55 1.50
C ILE A 145 0.83 1.20 1.14
N THR A 146 0.65 0.94 -0.15
CA THR A 146 0.14 -0.33 -0.65
C THR A 146 1.12 -0.97 -1.61
N ALA A 147 1.34 -2.27 -1.48
CA ALA A 147 2.11 -3.05 -2.43
C ALA A 147 1.31 -4.27 -2.88
N TYR A 148 1.22 -4.45 -4.20
CA TYR A 148 0.52 -5.56 -4.82
C TYR A 148 1.54 -6.57 -5.34
N GLU A 149 1.39 -7.82 -4.91
CA GLU A 149 2.14 -8.98 -5.37
C GLU A 149 1.18 -9.94 -6.06
N PRO A 150 1.22 -10.09 -7.39
CA PRO A 150 0.43 -11.10 -8.08
C PRO A 150 0.90 -12.51 -7.70
N LEU A 151 -0.02 -13.32 -7.17
CA LEU A 151 0.26 -14.73 -6.84
C LEU A 151 -0.16 -15.68 -7.97
N LEU A 152 -1.23 -15.32 -8.67
CA LEU A 152 -1.73 -16.07 -9.82
C LEU A 152 -2.40 -15.09 -10.80
N ILE A 153 -1.86 -15.01 -12.01
CA ILE A 153 -2.48 -14.28 -13.13
C ILE A 153 -2.98 -15.32 -14.15
N LYS A 154 -4.23 -15.19 -14.57
CA LYS A 154 -4.86 -16.06 -15.57
C LYS A 154 -5.27 -15.30 -16.83
#